data_AF-A0A1Q8B7R6-F1
#
_entry.id   AF-A0A1Q8B7R6-F1
#
_cell.length_a   1.000
_cell.length_b   1.000
_cell.length_c   1.000
_cell.angle_alpha   90.00
_cell.angle_beta   90.00
_cell.angle_gamma   90.00
#
_symmetry.space_group_name_H-M   'P 1'
#
loop_
_entity.id
_entity.type
_entity.pdbx_description
1 polymer ?
#
loop_
_entity_poly.entity_id
_entity_poly.type
_entity_poly.pdbx_seq_one_letter_code
_entity_poly.pdbx_strand_id
1 'polypeptide(L)'
;MKRRLFILTATSLGLIGSVILIAEAQRDRPPMSFFVTSKGSGDGANLGGIAGADYMCQTLAEGMGSTKTWHAYLSTRAGDNAVTVLHARERIGTGPWYNSKGELIAKSLADLHGNNNNLNKQTALTEKGQTIKGVGDTPNMHDILTGSRPDGTAYPRDDMDHTCYNWTSNKDTGSAQVGHFDRTGGGNTSWNSAHATRGCSQANLAATGGAGLFYCFAID
;
A
#
# COMPACT_ATOMS: atom_id res chain seq x y z
N MET A 1 31.90 60.75 64.22
CA MET A 1 32.26 60.70 62.78
C MET A 1 31.61 59.48 62.17
N LYS A 2 30.62 59.66 61.28
CA LYS A 2 29.74 58.62 60.74
C LYS A 2 30.40 57.94 59.53
N ARG A 3 30.73 56.65 59.60
CA ARG A 3 31.08 55.84 58.43
C ARG A 3 29.79 55.23 57.86
N ARG A 4 29.38 55.71 56.68
CA ARG A 4 28.27 55.16 55.89
C ARG A 4 28.82 54.00 55.05
N LEU A 5 28.35 52.79 55.31
CA LEU A 5 28.59 51.63 54.45
C LEU A 5 27.41 51.55 53.47
N PHE A 6 27.67 51.83 52.19
CA PHE A 6 26.69 51.66 51.12
C PHE A 6 26.70 50.18 50.69
N ILE A 7 25.60 49.47 50.94
CA ILE A 7 25.37 48.14 50.40
C ILE A 7 24.68 48.34 49.04
N LEU A 8 25.38 48.03 47.95
CA LEU A 8 24.78 47.88 46.63
C LEU A 8 24.06 46.53 46.57
N THR A 9 22.73 46.56 46.63
CA THR A 9 21.90 45.41 46.25
C THR A 9 21.76 45.39 44.72
N ALA A 10 22.47 44.47 44.07
CA ALA A 10 22.26 44.16 42.65
C ALA A 10 21.00 43.31 42.51
N THR A 11 19.89 43.91 42.07
CA THR A 11 18.70 43.17 41.60
C THR A 11 18.99 42.60 40.22
N SER A 12 19.29 41.31 40.14
CA SER A 12 19.34 40.55 38.89
C SER A 12 17.91 40.31 38.40
N LEU A 13 17.55 40.99 37.31
CA LEU A 13 16.31 40.78 36.58
C LEU A 13 16.39 39.41 35.87
N GLY A 14 15.63 38.43 36.34
CA GLY A 14 15.48 37.13 35.68
C GLY A 14 14.67 37.25 34.40
N LEU A 15 15.32 37.12 33.24
CA LEU A 15 14.65 36.84 31.97
C LEU A 15 14.43 35.33 31.85
N ILE A 16 13.31 34.84 32.39
CA ILE A 16 12.77 33.53 32.03
C ILE A 16 11.89 33.76 30.80
N GLY A 17 12.53 33.80 29.63
CA GLY A 17 11.85 33.84 28.34
C GLY A 17 11.36 32.45 27.98
N SER A 18 10.05 32.26 28.03
CA SER A 18 9.31 31.05 27.68
C SER A 18 9.72 30.48 26.32
N VAL A 19 10.26 29.26 26.30
CA VAL A 19 10.41 28.44 25.09
C VAL A 19 9.28 27.41 25.10
N ILE A 20 8.08 27.82 24.70
CA ILE A 20 7.00 26.89 24.40
C ILE A 20 6.39 27.33 23.07
N LEU A 21 6.05 26.33 22.26
CA LEU A 21 5.27 26.36 21.01
C LEU A 21 6.08 26.26 19.71
N ILE A 22 6.59 25.06 19.43
CA ILE A 22 6.49 24.49 18.07
C ILE A 22 6.14 23.01 18.19
N ALA A 23 4.88 22.68 18.46
CA ALA A 23 4.41 21.29 18.44
C ALA A 23 2.93 21.17 18.02
N GLU A 24 2.50 21.89 16.97
CA GLU A 24 1.12 21.78 16.45
C GLU A 24 1.03 21.68 14.91
N ALA A 25 2.02 21.09 14.24
CA ALA A 25 1.95 20.87 12.78
C ALA A 25 1.65 19.41 12.37
N GLN A 26 1.39 18.49 13.31
CA GLN A 26 1.25 17.06 13.00
C GLN A 26 -0.11 16.45 13.38
N ARG A 27 -1.12 17.26 13.72
CA ARG A 27 -2.37 16.77 14.32
C ARG A 27 -3.60 16.64 13.42
N ASP A 28 -3.50 16.86 12.11
CA ASP A 28 -4.71 16.85 11.27
C ASP A 28 -4.61 16.02 9.97
N ARG A 29 -3.60 15.14 9.87
CA ARG A 29 -3.54 14.22 8.72
C ARG A 29 -4.37 12.98 9.01
N PRO A 30 -5.29 12.58 8.10
CA PRO A 30 -5.99 11.31 8.23
C PRO A 30 -4.99 10.16 8.42
N PRO A 31 -5.28 9.19 9.30
CA PRO A 31 -4.42 8.03 9.47
C PRO A 31 -4.33 7.24 8.16
N MET A 32 -3.16 6.67 7.90
CA MET A 32 -2.94 5.83 6.73
C MET A 32 -3.92 4.65 6.74
N SER A 33 -4.60 4.46 5.62
CA SER A 33 -5.54 3.34 5.38
C SER A 33 -5.35 2.70 4.01
N PHE A 34 -4.31 3.10 3.27
CA PHE A 34 -3.87 2.49 2.03
C PHE A 34 -2.35 2.59 1.88
N PHE A 35 -1.73 1.55 1.32
CA PHE A 35 -0.38 1.60 0.78
C PHE A 35 -0.14 0.48 -0.23
N VAL A 36 0.94 0.59 -1.01
CA VAL A 36 1.51 -0.54 -1.76
C VAL A 36 2.65 -1.14 -0.94
N THR A 37 2.77 -2.47 -0.87
CA THR A 37 3.86 -3.07 -0.10
C THR A 37 5.23 -2.57 -0.56
N SER A 38 6.12 -2.23 0.37
CA SER A 38 7.51 -1.87 0.03
C SER A 38 8.36 -3.04 -0.48
N LYS A 39 7.86 -4.27 -0.33
CA LYS A 39 8.49 -5.52 -0.77
C LYS A 39 7.43 -6.59 -1.05
N GLY A 40 7.73 -7.51 -1.97
CA GLY A 40 6.99 -8.75 -2.15
C GLY A 40 7.35 -9.80 -1.09
N SER A 41 6.88 -11.03 -1.26
CA SER A 41 7.18 -12.14 -0.33
C SER A 41 8.66 -12.59 -0.40
N GLY A 42 9.33 -12.29 -1.51
CA GLY A 42 10.65 -12.84 -1.84
C GLY A 42 10.58 -14.24 -2.46
N ASP A 43 9.37 -14.79 -2.61
CA ASP A 43 9.11 -16.10 -3.21
C ASP A 43 8.13 -15.99 -4.39
N GLY A 44 8.33 -14.98 -5.25
CA GLY A 44 7.44 -14.70 -6.38
C GLY A 44 6.02 -14.34 -5.93
N ALA A 45 5.02 -14.95 -6.55
CA ALA A 45 3.60 -14.76 -6.22
C ALA A 45 3.10 -15.74 -5.14
N ASN A 46 3.97 -16.57 -4.56
CA ASN A 46 3.63 -17.34 -3.38
C ASN A 46 3.63 -16.41 -2.16
N LEU A 47 2.44 -16.07 -1.69
CA LEU A 47 2.21 -15.23 -0.53
C LEU A 47 1.82 -16.05 0.70
N GLY A 48 1.84 -17.39 0.61
CA GLY A 48 1.23 -18.26 1.62
C GLY A 48 -0.30 -18.27 1.56
N GLY A 49 -0.85 -18.01 0.37
CA GLY A 49 -2.28 -17.82 0.17
C GLY A 49 -2.77 -16.44 0.60
N ILE A 50 -4.09 -16.26 0.55
CA ILE A 50 -4.73 -14.97 0.84
C ILE A 50 -4.47 -14.49 2.27
N ALA A 51 -4.44 -15.42 3.24
CA ALA A 51 -4.16 -15.12 4.64
C ALA A 51 -2.70 -14.69 4.87
N GLY A 52 -1.74 -15.25 4.12
CA GLY A 52 -0.35 -14.81 4.20
C GLY A 52 -0.14 -13.42 3.59
N ALA A 53 -0.88 -13.09 2.52
CA ALA A 53 -0.91 -11.74 1.97
C ALA A 53 -1.49 -10.72 2.97
N ASP A 54 -2.59 -11.06 3.65
CA ASP A 54 -3.17 -10.22 4.71
C ASP A 54 -2.19 -10.03 5.88
N TYR A 55 -1.52 -11.10 6.30
CA TYR A 55 -0.50 -11.04 7.35
C TYR A 55 0.65 -10.10 6.98
N MET A 56 1.09 -10.09 5.73
CA MET A 56 2.09 -9.14 5.24
C MET A 56 1.60 -7.69 5.31
N CYS A 57 0.35 -7.43 4.88
CA CYS A 57 -0.23 -6.09 5.00
C CYS A 57 -0.30 -5.62 6.46
N GLN A 58 -0.78 -6.49 7.35
CA GLN A 58 -0.88 -6.21 8.78
C GLN A 58 0.50 -5.88 9.36
N THR A 59 1.50 -6.73 9.10
CA THR A 59 2.88 -6.57 9.61
C THR A 59 3.53 -5.27 9.14
N LEU A 60 3.37 -4.93 7.85
CA LEU A 60 3.94 -3.70 7.30
C LEU A 60 3.27 -2.46 7.89
N ALA A 61 1.95 -2.48 8.07
CA ALA A 61 1.21 -1.38 8.66
C ALA A 61 1.52 -1.18 10.15
N GLU A 62 1.60 -2.27 10.92
CA GLU A 62 1.99 -2.24 12.34
C GLU A 62 3.42 -1.71 12.53
N GLY A 63 4.33 -2.03 11.59
CA GLY A 63 5.68 -1.44 11.54
C GLY A 63 5.69 0.08 11.40
N MET A 64 4.58 0.68 10.95
CA MET A 64 4.35 2.12 10.87
C MET A 64 3.46 2.65 12.00
N GLY A 65 3.14 1.83 13.00
CA GLY A 65 2.34 2.18 14.17
C GLY A 65 0.83 2.18 13.93
N SER A 66 0.35 1.59 12.83
CA SER A 66 -1.10 1.42 12.63
C SER A 66 -1.67 0.40 13.62
N THR A 67 -2.85 0.70 14.17
CA THR A 67 -3.66 -0.24 14.98
C THR A 67 -4.90 -0.76 14.24
N LYS A 68 -5.06 -0.40 12.96
CA LYS A 68 -6.16 -0.84 12.09
C LYS A 68 -6.00 -2.30 11.67
N THR A 69 -7.09 -2.89 11.20
CA THR A 69 -7.08 -4.20 10.52
C THR A 69 -6.82 -4.02 9.03
N TRP A 70 -5.87 -4.77 8.47
CA TRP A 70 -5.44 -4.63 7.08
C TRP A 70 -5.60 -5.91 6.27
N HIS A 71 -6.12 -5.76 5.06
CA HIS A 71 -6.19 -6.84 4.07
C HIS A 71 -5.45 -6.46 2.79
N ALA A 72 -4.90 -7.48 2.13
CA ALA A 72 -4.39 -7.38 0.77
C ALA A 72 -5.54 -7.25 -0.22
N TYR A 73 -5.44 -6.32 -1.18
CA TYR A 73 -6.37 -6.24 -2.31
C TYR A 73 -6.01 -7.31 -3.34
N LEU A 74 -6.50 -8.52 -3.09
CA LEU A 74 -6.27 -9.68 -3.94
C LEU A 74 -7.58 -10.47 -4.04
N SER A 75 -7.90 -10.92 -5.24
CA SER A 75 -8.99 -11.88 -5.46
C SER A 75 -8.47 -13.31 -5.42
N THR A 76 -9.36 -14.28 -5.20
CA THR A 76 -9.06 -15.73 -5.32
C THR A 76 -9.96 -16.37 -6.38
N ARG A 77 -9.70 -17.62 -6.75
CA ARG A 77 -10.49 -18.43 -7.69
C ARG A 77 -10.92 -19.76 -7.06
N ALA A 78 -11.98 -20.36 -7.60
CA ALA A 78 -12.47 -21.67 -7.14
C ALA A 78 -11.53 -22.81 -7.59
N GLY A 79 -11.27 -23.78 -6.72
CA GLY A 79 -10.68 -25.07 -7.11
C GLY A 79 -9.19 -25.29 -6.82
N ASP A 80 -8.46 -24.30 -6.31
CA ASP A 80 -7.03 -24.43 -5.97
C ASP A 80 -6.77 -24.01 -4.52
N ASN A 81 -7.23 -24.81 -3.55
CA ASN A 81 -7.13 -24.57 -2.11
C ASN A 81 -8.05 -23.48 -1.51
N ALA A 82 -8.89 -22.83 -2.31
CA ALA A 82 -9.92 -21.91 -1.82
C ALA A 82 -11.32 -22.56 -1.86
N VAL A 83 -11.97 -22.65 -0.70
CA VAL A 83 -13.37 -23.12 -0.57
C VAL A 83 -14.36 -22.09 -1.12
N THR A 84 -13.97 -20.81 -1.09
CA THR A 84 -14.80 -19.67 -1.50
C THR A 84 -14.00 -18.75 -2.42
N VAL A 85 -14.64 -18.30 -3.50
CA VAL A 85 -14.10 -17.22 -4.35
C VAL A 85 -14.21 -15.92 -3.58
N LEU A 86 -13.09 -15.23 -3.39
CA LEU A 86 -13.05 -13.95 -2.71
C LEU A 86 -12.78 -12.85 -3.72
N HIS A 87 -13.61 -11.81 -3.70
CA HIS A 87 -13.47 -10.62 -4.54
C HIS A 87 -12.66 -9.55 -3.78
N ALA A 88 -11.58 -9.05 -4.35
CA ALA A 88 -10.72 -8.04 -3.69
C ALA A 88 -11.52 -6.84 -3.18
N ARG A 89 -12.47 -6.32 -3.99
CA ARG A 89 -13.34 -5.19 -3.62
C ARG A 89 -14.16 -5.40 -2.36
N GLU A 90 -14.52 -6.64 -2.03
CA GLU A 90 -15.39 -6.97 -0.89
C GLU A 90 -14.59 -7.11 0.41
N ARG A 91 -13.26 -7.18 0.30
CA ARG A 91 -12.36 -7.47 1.43
C ARG A 91 -11.74 -6.22 2.05
N ILE A 92 -11.74 -5.08 1.35
CA ILE A 92 -10.93 -3.90 1.69
C ILE A 92 -11.69 -2.78 2.43
N GLY A 93 -12.88 -3.06 2.96
CA GLY A 93 -13.73 -2.07 3.63
C GLY A 93 -14.45 -1.13 2.66
N THR A 94 -15.04 -0.05 3.19
CA THR A 94 -15.85 0.90 2.40
C THR A 94 -15.16 2.23 2.10
N GLY A 95 -13.97 2.47 2.65
CA GLY A 95 -13.27 3.76 2.59
C GLY A 95 -13.80 4.79 3.59
N PRO A 96 -13.28 6.03 3.58
CA PRO A 96 -12.25 6.56 2.69
C PRO A 96 -10.85 5.98 2.97
N TRP A 97 -10.02 5.88 1.93
CA TRP A 97 -8.63 5.44 2.07
C TRP A 97 -7.63 6.56 1.83
N TYR A 98 -6.59 6.63 2.67
CA TYR A 98 -5.54 7.63 2.60
C TYR A 98 -4.16 6.97 2.57
N ASN A 99 -3.23 7.52 1.79
CA ASN A 99 -1.85 7.04 1.78
C ASN A 99 -1.07 7.44 3.05
N SER A 100 0.18 7.02 3.15
CA SER A 100 1.09 7.33 4.26
C SER A 100 1.39 8.82 4.47
N LYS A 101 1.02 9.69 3.53
CA LYS A 101 1.11 11.15 3.65
C LYS A 101 -0.23 11.82 4.01
N GLY A 102 -1.29 11.04 4.17
CA GLY A 102 -2.64 11.54 4.47
C GLY A 102 -3.39 12.04 3.22
N GLU A 103 -2.91 11.73 2.01
CA GLU A 103 -3.58 12.11 0.78
C GLU A 103 -4.69 11.10 0.45
N LEU A 104 -5.87 11.61 0.08
CA LEU A 104 -7.02 10.77 -0.27
C LEU A 104 -6.71 9.95 -1.52
N ILE A 105 -6.96 8.65 -1.44
CA ILE A 105 -6.84 7.68 -2.55
C ILE A 105 -8.19 7.43 -3.20
N ALA A 106 -9.20 7.12 -2.39
CA ALA A 106 -10.57 7.01 -2.85
C ALA A 106 -11.52 7.20 -1.66
N LYS A 107 -12.66 7.85 -1.89
CA LYS A 107 -13.65 8.11 -0.83
C LYS A 107 -14.60 6.95 -0.58
N SER A 108 -14.72 6.02 -1.53
CA SER A 108 -15.62 4.87 -1.44
C SER A 108 -15.23 3.75 -2.40
N LEU A 109 -15.82 2.57 -2.26
CA LEU A 109 -15.63 1.47 -3.23
C LEU A 109 -16.01 1.86 -4.67
N ALA A 110 -17.07 2.65 -4.83
CA ALA A 110 -17.50 3.12 -6.15
C ALA A 110 -16.50 4.09 -6.76
N ASP A 111 -15.91 4.96 -5.93
CA ASP A 111 -14.85 5.88 -6.36
C ASP A 111 -13.57 5.13 -6.71
N LEU A 112 -13.17 4.15 -5.88
CA LEU A 112 -11.97 3.34 -6.08
C LEU A 112 -11.99 2.55 -7.39
N HIS A 113 -13.14 1.98 -7.77
CA HIS A 113 -13.29 1.25 -9.04
C HIS A 113 -13.86 2.12 -10.16
N GLY A 114 -13.99 3.43 -9.92
CA GLY A 114 -14.34 4.42 -10.93
C GLY A 114 -13.13 5.07 -11.58
N ASN A 115 -13.39 6.06 -12.43
CA ASN A 115 -12.34 6.74 -13.20
C ASN A 115 -11.60 7.83 -12.40
N ASN A 116 -12.13 8.25 -11.24
CA ASN A 116 -11.69 9.46 -10.53
C ASN A 116 -10.93 9.18 -9.23
N ASN A 117 -10.57 7.92 -8.95
CA ASN A 117 -9.69 7.63 -7.84
C ASN A 117 -8.33 8.30 -8.04
N ASN A 118 -7.62 8.51 -6.94
CA ASN A 118 -6.32 9.15 -6.92
C ASN A 118 -5.19 8.10 -6.83
N LEU A 119 -5.28 6.98 -7.56
CA LEU A 119 -4.17 6.03 -7.72
C LEU A 119 -3.35 6.39 -8.97
N ASN A 120 -2.14 6.90 -8.72
CA ASN A 120 -1.14 7.25 -9.72
C ASN A 120 0.28 7.14 -9.13
N LYS A 121 1.30 7.42 -9.94
CA LYS A 121 2.71 7.30 -9.54
C LYS A 121 3.08 8.13 -8.30
N GLN A 122 2.42 9.26 -8.07
CA GLN A 122 2.72 10.17 -6.98
C GLN A 122 2.09 9.73 -5.66
N THR A 123 0.91 9.10 -5.72
CA THR A 123 0.06 8.85 -4.55
C THR A 123 0.05 7.38 -4.12
N ALA A 124 0.38 6.45 -5.01
CA ALA A 124 0.62 5.05 -4.70
C ALA A 124 1.98 4.88 -3.99
N LEU A 125 1.98 5.19 -2.70
CA LEU A 125 3.16 5.16 -1.86
C LEU A 125 3.25 3.87 -1.06
N THR A 126 4.46 3.55 -0.62
CA THR A 126 4.66 2.48 0.36
C THR A 126 4.17 2.86 1.75
N GLU A 127 4.10 1.89 2.65
CA GLU A 127 3.79 2.12 4.06
C GLU A 127 4.74 3.15 4.70
N LYS A 128 5.96 3.26 4.16
CA LYS A 128 7.01 4.20 4.59
C LYS A 128 6.94 5.57 3.90
N GLY A 129 5.95 5.82 3.04
CA GLY A 129 5.85 7.07 2.29
C GLY A 129 6.79 7.20 1.10
N GLN A 130 7.39 6.09 0.66
CA GLN A 130 8.32 6.07 -0.45
C GLN A 130 7.59 5.88 -1.77
N THR A 131 8.12 6.46 -2.84
CA THR A 131 7.64 6.21 -4.21
C THR A 131 8.12 4.84 -4.68
N ILE A 132 7.30 4.19 -5.51
CA ILE A 132 7.63 2.91 -6.13
C ILE A 132 8.30 3.19 -7.47
N LYS A 133 9.27 2.34 -7.83
CA LYS A 133 9.89 2.39 -9.16
C LYS A 133 8.89 1.92 -10.21
N GLY A 134 8.55 2.78 -11.16
CA GLY A 134 7.59 2.47 -12.22
C GLY A 134 8.26 2.44 -13.59
N VAL A 135 7.46 2.67 -14.64
CA VAL A 135 7.98 2.79 -16.00
C VAL A 135 9.07 3.88 -16.06
N GLY A 136 10.21 3.55 -16.68
CA GLY A 136 11.38 4.42 -16.82
C GLY A 136 12.41 4.30 -15.69
N ASP A 137 12.08 3.63 -14.59
CA ASP A 137 13.01 3.40 -13.47
C ASP A 137 13.77 2.07 -13.61
N THR A 138 14.90 1.93 -12.91
CA THR A 138 15.68 0.67 -12.86
C THR A 138 15.87 0.18 -11.41
N PRO A 139 15.48 -1.07 -11.09
CA PRO A 139 14.63 -1.95 -11.91
C PRO A 139 13.20 -1.40 -12.05
N ASN A 140 12.48 -1.85 -13.09
CA ASN A 140 11.05 -1.59 -13.24
C ASN A 140 10.24 -2.44 -12.24
N MET A 141 9.31 -1.84 -11.51
CA MET A 141 8.45 -2.50 -10.53
C MET A 141 6.99 -2.01 -10.64
N HIS A 142 6.54 -1.67 -11.86
CA HIS A 142 5.25 -1.03 -12.08
C HIS A 142 4.03 -1.96 -11.95
N ASP A 143 4.23 -3.26 -12.16
CA ASP A 143 3.15 -4.24 -12.05
C ASP A 143 2.87 -4.60 -10.60
N ILE A 144 1.61 -4.48 -10.23
CA ILE A 144 1.08 -4.81 -8.90
C ILE A 144 0.12 -5.99 -9.00
N LEU A 145 0.34 -7.03 -8.20
CA LEU A 145 -0.50 -8.23 -8.16
C LEU A 145 -1.92 -7.89 -7.65
N THR A 146 -2.95 -8.41 -8.33
CA THR A 146 -4.36 -8.19 -7.93
C THR A 146 -5.26 -9.41 -8.11
N GLY A 147 -5.04 -10.21 -9.14
CA GLY A 147 -5.94 -11.31 -9.53
C GLY A 147 -7.36 -10.88 -9.87
N SER A 148 -7.58 -9.60 -10.16
CA SER A 148 -8.90 -8.97 -10.17
C SER A 148 -9.25 -8.37 -11.53
N ARG A 149 -10.53 -8.41 -11.88
CA ARG A 149 -11.13 -7.64 -12.98
C ARG A 149 -11.14 -6.15 -12.63
N PRO A 150 -11.36 -5.24 -13.61
CA PRO A 150 -11.36 -3.80 -13.35
C PRO A 150 -12.33 -3.34 -12.25
N ASP A 151 -13.47 -4.02 -12.12
CA ASP A 151 -14.46 -3.75 -11.08
C ASP A 151 -14.07 -4.28 -9.69
N GLY A 152 -12.90 -4.89 -9.55
CA GLY A 152 -12.36 -5.45 -8.31
C GLY A 152 -12.92 -6.81 -7.90
N THR A 153 -13.65 -7.47 -8.80
CA THR A 153 -14.10 -8.85 -8.60
C THR A 153 -13.08 -9.84 -9.15
N ALA A 154 -13.00 -11.01 -8.53
CA ALA A 154 -12.32 -12.17 -9.07
C ALA A 154 -12.73 -12.49 -10.53
N TYR A 155 -11.79 -13.04 -11.29
CA TYR A 155 -12.11 -13.66 -12.57
C TYR A 155 -13.03 -14.87 -12.37
N PRO A 156 -14.00 -15.09 -13.28
CA PRO A 156 -14.75 -16.35 -13.30
C PRO A 156 -13.79 -17.51 -13.59
N ARG A 157 -14.23 -18.73 -13.33
CA ARG A 157 -13.44 -19.92 -13.70
C ARG A 157 -13.26 -19.96 -15.23
N ASP A 158 -12.02 -19.89 -15.66
CA ASP A 158 -11.57 -20.13 -17.03
C ASP A 158 -10.33 -21.03 -17.03
N ASP A 159 -9.74 -21.26 -18.21
CA ASP A 159 -8.55 -22.11 -18.35
C ASP A 159 -7.26 -21.39 -17.93
N MET A 160 -7.32 -20.10 -17.62
CA MET A 160 -6.18 -19.29 -17.25
C MET A 160 -6.02 -19.20 -15.72
N ASP A 161 -4.79 -19.05 -15.28
CA ASP A 161 -4.50 -18.70 -13.89
C ASP A 161 -4.38 -17.20 -13.76
N HIS A 162 -5.20 -16.63 -12.89
CA HIS A 162 -5.20 -15.20 -12.61
C HIS A 162 -4.66 -14.92 -11.21
N THR A 163 -4.31 -15.92 -10.42
CA THR A 163 -3.95 -15.76 -9.00
C THR A 163 -2.71 -16.53 -8.59
N CYS A 164 -1.98 -17.13 -9.52
CA CYS A 164 -0.84 -18.01 -9.22
C CYS A 164 -1.24 -19.11 -8.21
N TYR A 165 -2.27 -19.86 -8.58
CA TYR A 165 -2.91 -20.90 -7.75
C TYR A 165 -3.29 -20.37 -6.36
N ASN A 166 -4.11 -19.31 -6.34
CA ASN A 166 -4.56 -18.64 -5.12
C ASN A 166 -3.41 -18.20 -4.22
N TRP A 167 -2.37 -17.61 -4.81
CA TRP A 167 -1.22 -17.01 -4.15
C TRP A 167 -0.38 -18.03 -3.38
N THR A 168 -0.33 -19.27 -3.89
CA THR A 168 0.46 -20.38 -3.31
C THR A 168 1.55 -20.90 -4.24
N SER A 169 1.63 -20.39 -5.49
CA SER A 169 2.63 -20.81 -6.46
C SER A 169 3.72 -19.77 -6.66
N ASN A 170 4.96 -20.25 -6.69
CA ASN A 170 6.16 -19.53 -7.13
C ASN A 170 6.75 -20.15 -8.41
N LYS A 171 5.98 -20.98 -9.12
CA LYS A 171 6.47 -21.74 -10.28
C LYS A 171 6.64 -20.86 -11.51
N ASP A 172 7.44 -21.33 -12.46
CA ASP A 172 7.57 -20.65 -13.75
C ASP A 172 6.30 -20.73 -14.60
N THR A 173 5.42 -21.70 -14.29
CA THR A 173 4.10 -21.87 -14.90
C THR A 173 2.99 -21.21 -14.08
N GLY A 174 1.82 -21.03 -14.70
CA GLY A 174 0.70 -20.25 -14.16
C GLY A 174 0.86 -18.76 -14.47
N SER A 175 -0.03 -17.95 -13.92
CA SER A 175 0.03 -16.49 -14.05
C SER A 175 -0.81 -15.83 -12.97
N ALA A 176 -0.56 -14.54 -12.74
CA ALA A 176 -1.41 -13.67 -11.96
C ALA A 176 -1.87 -12.50 -12.82
N GLN A 177 -3.10 -12.01 -12.59
CA GLN A 177 -3.50 -10.73 -13.15
C GLN A 177 -2.85 -9.60 -12.33
N VAL A 178 -2.25 -8.65 -13.03
CA VAL A 178 -1.66 -7.43 -12.45
C VAL A 178 -2.39 -6.18 -12.94
N GLY A 179 -2.16 -5.06 -12.26
CA GLY A 179 -2.45 -3.73 -12.77
C GLY A 179 -1.27 -2.77 -12.58
N HIS A 180 -1.41 -1.54 -13.07
CA HIS A 180 -0.34 -0.56 -13.11
C HIS A 180 -0.57 0.58 -12.10
N PHE A 181 0.23 0.65 -11.04
CA PHE A 181 0.07 1.71 -10.03
C PHE A 181 0.29 3.12 -10.62
N ASP A 182 1.13 3.21 -11.66
CA ASP A 182 1.51 4.46 -12.31
C ASP A 182 0.56 4.87 -13.44
N ARG A 183 -0.45 4.05 -13.76
CA ARG A 183 -1.43 4.30 -14.85
C ARG A 183 -0.77 4.48 -16.23
N THR A 184 0.33 3.78 -16.49
CA THR A 184 1.04 3.87 -17.78
C THR A 184 1.25 2.51 -18.43
N GLY A 185 1.48 2.49 -19.75
CA GLY A 185 1.91 1.31 -20.51
C GLY A 185 0.82 0.61 -21.35
N GLY A 186 1.27 -0.17 -22.34
CA GLY A 186 0.58 -1.35 -22.91
C GLY A 186 -0.80 -1.19 -23.55
N GLY A 187 -1.36 0.01 -23.64
CA GLY A 187 -2.73 0.26 -24.14
C GLY A 187 -3.83 0.05 -23.09
N ASN A 188 -3.54 -0.59 -21.95
CA ASN A 188 -4.44 -0.72 -20.80
C ASN A 188 -3.77 -0.16 -19.54
N THR A 189 -4.26 0.98 -19.06
CA THR A 189 -3.72 1.69 -17.89
C THR A 189 -4.51 1.42 -16.61
N SER A 190 -5.23 0.31 -16.55
CA SER A 190 -5.96 -0.10 -15.36
C SER A 190 -5.02 -0.34 -14.18
N TRP A 191 -5.35 0.25 -13.03
CA TRP A 191 -4.54 0.11 -11.81
C TRP A 191 -4.60 -1.29 -11.21
N ASN A 192 -5.67 -2.04 -11.49
CA ASN A 192 -5.91 -3.37 -10.92
C ASN A 192 -6.06 -4.49 -11.95
N SER A 193 -6.10 -4.21 -13.26
CA SER A 193 -6.41 -5.24 -14.26
C SER A 193 -5.89 -4.86 -15.65
N ALA A 194 -4.57 -4.84 -15.79
CA ALA A 194 -3.86 -4.50 -17.02
C ALA A 194 -3.59 -5.73 -17.91
N HIS A 195 -2.80 -6.70 -17.42
CA HIS A 195 -2.45 -7.94 -18.12
C HIS A 195 -2.06 -9.06 -17.16
N ALA A 196 -1.83 -10.26 -17.71
CA ALA A 196 -1.31 -11.41 -16.97
C ALA A 196 0.23 -11.35 -16.83
N THR A 197 0.77 -11.95 -15.77
CA THR A 197 2.21 -12.17 -15.62
C THR A 197 2.70 -13.31 -16.51
N ARG A 198 4.00 -13.35 -16.79
CA ARG A 198 4.66 -14.43 -17.54
C ARG A 198 4.73 -15.77 -16.79
N GLY A 199 4.46 -15.74 -15.50
CA GLY A 199 4.65 -16.85 -14.57
C GLY A 199 4.52 -16.36 -13.13
N CYS A 200 4.71 -17.26 -12.17
CA CYS A 200 4.54 -16.98 -10.74
C CYS A 200 5.86 -16.83 -9.98
N SER A 201 6.99 -17.26 -10.57
CA SER A 201 8.32 -17.10 -9.97
C SER A 201 8.76 -15.63 -9.93
N GLN A 202 9.64 -15.30 -8.98
CA GLN A 202 10.18 -13.94 -8.85
C GLN A 202 10.84 -13.45 -10.15
N ALA A 203 11.55 -14.34 -10.86
CA ALA A 203 12.17 -14.03 -12.14
C ALA A 203 11.13 -13.69 -13.21
N ASN A 204 10.01 -14.42 -13.26
CA ASN A 204 8.93 -14.14 -14.19
C ASN A 204 8.16 -12.87 -13.83
N LEU A 205 7.98 -12.55 -12.55
CA LEU A 205 7.42 -11.26 -12.14
C LEU A 205 8.31 -10.09 -12.59
N ALA A 206 9.63 -10.20 -12.37
CA ALA A 206 10.60 -9.20 -12.83
C ALA A 206 10.62 -9.07 -14.36
N ALA A 207 10.57 -10.19 -15.09
CA ALA A 207 10.51 -10.20 -16.55
C ALA A 207 9.18 -9.68 -17.12
N THR A 208 8.11 -9.68 -16.31
CA THR A 208 6.83 -9.05 -16.65
C THR A 208 6.93 -7.53 -16.49
N GLY A 209 7.53 -7.05 -15.40
CA GLY A 209 7.59 -5.63 -15.06
C GLY A 209 7.27 -5.32 -13.58
N GLY A 210 7.14 -6.35 -12.74
CA GLY A 210 6.78 -6.22 -11.33
C GLY A 210 7.83 -6.78 -10.37
N ALA A 211 7.61 -6.54 -9.08
CA ALA A 211 8.44 -7.08 -8.00
C ALA A 211 7.66 -7.97 -7.02
N GLY A 212 6.45 -8.40 -7.38
CA GLY A 212 5.55 -9.12 -6.47
C GLY A 212 4.94 -8.22 -5.41
N LEU A 213 4.80 -6.93 -5.71
CA LEU A 213 4.14 -5.96 -4.85
C LEU A 213 2.63 -6.09 -4.99
N PHE A 214 1.90 -5.70 -3.95
CA PHE A 214 0.43 -5.70 -3.92
C PHE A 214 -0.09 -4.55 -3.05
N TYR A 215 -1.37 -4.22 -3.20
CA TYR A 215 -2.00 -3.16 -2.42
C TYR A 215 -2.51 -3.69 -1.08
N CYS A 216 -2.42 -2.86 -0.05
CA CYS A 216 -2.94 -3.11 1.29
C CYS A 216 -3.93 -2.00 1.65
N PHE A 217 -5.09 -2.39 2.17
CA PHE A 217 -6.15 -1.48 2.58
C PHE A 217 -6.58 -1.80 4.01
N ALA A 218 -6.78 -0.75 4.80
CA ALA A 218 -7.47 -0.90 6.07
C ALA A 218 -8.97 -1.12 5.82
N ILE A 219 -9.58 -1.93 6.68
CA ILE A 219 -10.99 -2.36 6.53
C ILE A 219 -11.93 -1.74 7.56
N ASP A 220 -11.39 -0.92 8.46
CA ASP A 220 -12.06 -0.23 9.56
C ASP A 220 -11.85 1.30 9.53
#